data_AF-A0A8J7HU53-F1
#
_entry.id   AF-A0A8J7HU53-F1
#
_cell.length_a   1.000
_cell.length_b   1.000
_cell.length_c   1.000
_cell.angle_alpha   90.00
_cell.angle_beta   90.00
_cell.angle_gamma   90.00
#
_symmetry.space_group_name_H-M   'P 1'
#
loop_
_entity.id
_entity.type
_entity.pdbx_description
1 polymer ?
#
loop_
_entity_poly.entity_id
_entity_poly.type
_entity_poly.pdbx_seq_one_letter_code
_entity_poly.pdbx_strand_id
1 'polypeptide(L)' 'MTAQNNKIKFPIWQYLNQPLFSRDSKLELNPRRFAHGWRIQLLKRCWTKECDAKGPQQY' A
#
# COMPACT_ATOMS: atom_id res chain seq x y z
N MET A 1 11.71 -24.03 2.09
CA MET A 1 10.79 -23.69 3.21
C MET A 1 10.04 -22.42 2.84
N THR A 2 8.89 -22.52 2.18
CA THR A 2 8.09 -21.34 1.81
C THR A 2 7.40 -20.85 3.06
N ALA A 3 7.96 -19.83 3.71
CA ALA A 3 7.27 -19.11 4.75
C ALA A 3 5.94 -18.62 4.15
N GLN A 4 4.86 -19.34 4.46
CA GLN A 4 3.51 -18.84 4.28
C GLN A 4 3.37 -17.72 5.30
N ASN A 5 3.99 -16.58 4.96
CA ASN A 5 3.78 -15.31 5.61
C ASN A 5 2.29 -15.10 5.49
N ASN A 6 1.58 -15.37 6.58
CA ASN A 6 0.20 -14.96 6.78
C ASN A 6 0.27 -13.44 6.82
N LYS A 7 0.42 -12.83 5.63
CA LYS A 7 0.71 -11.41 5.46
C LYS A 7 -0.49 -10.74 6.04
N ILE A 8 -0.33 -10.20 7.25
CA ILE A 8 -1.27 -9.25 7.82
C ILE A 8 -1.48 -8.21 6.72
N LYS A 9 -2.61 -8.30 6.01
CA LYS A 9 -2.93 -7.43 4.86
C LYS A 9 -3.27 -6.01 5.33
N PHE A 10 -3.28 -5.82 6.65
CA PHE A 10 -3.57 -4.56 7.30
C PHE A 10 -2.27 -3.78 7.55
N PRO A 11 -2.13 -2.58 6.97
CA PRO A 11 -0.98 -1.72 7.17
C PRO A 11 -1.05 -1.03 8.54
N ILE A 12 -0.79 -1.79 9.62
CA ILE A 12 -0.88 -1.31 11.02
C ILE A 12 -0.05 -0.04 11.21
N TRP A 13 1.21 -0.06 10.75
CA TRP A 13 2.13 1.06 10.90
C TRP A 13 1.64 2.33 10.20
N GLN A 14 1.07 2.19 9.01
CA GLN A 14 0.56 3.33 8.25
C GLN A 14 -0.75 3.86 8.84
N TYR A 15 -1.55 2.99 9.46
CA TYR A 15 -2.73 3.40 10.21
C TYR A 15 -2.38 4.20 11.45
N LEU A 16 -1.33 3.79 12.19
CA LEU A 16 -0.85 4.50 13.37
C LEU A 16 -0.16 5.83 13.02
N ASN A 17 0.55 5.88 11.89
CA ASN A 17 1.17 7.10 11.35
C ASN A 17 0.22 7.96 10.49
N GLN A 18 -1.09 7.75 10.57
CA GLN A 18 -2.02 8.59 9.82
C GLN A 18 -1.89 10.05 10.28
N PRO A 19 -1.87 11.02 9.36
CA PRO A 19 -1.79 12.43 9.72
C PRO A 19 -3.09 12.86 10.42
N LEU A 20 -3.02 13.07 11.73
CA LEU A 20 -4.21 13.29 12.55
C LEU A 20 -4.88 14.66 12.33
N PHE A 21 -4.14 15.63 11.79
CA PHE A 21 -4.55 17.04 11.71
C PHE A 21 -4.29 17.70 10.34
N SER A 22 -4.11 16.91 9.29
CA SER A 22 -3.89 17.49 7.94
C SER A 22 -5.20 17.95 7.33
N ARG A 23 -5.24 19.19 6.82
CA ARG A 23 -6.40 19.73 6.08
C ARG A 23 -6.75 18.91 4.85
N ASP A 24 -5.75 18.31 4.22
CA ASP A 24 -5.91 17.51 3.00
C ASP A 24 -6.23 16.03 3.26
N SER A 25 -6.09 15.56 4.50
CA SER A 25 -6.25 14.14 4.85
C SER A 25 -7.36 13.98 5.87
N LYS A 26 -8.47 13.35 5.47
CA LYS A 26 -9.54 12.99 6.39
C LYS A 26 -9.03 11.92 7.35
N LEU A 27 -8.99 12.25 8.64
CA LEU A 27 -8.73 11.29 9.71
C LEU A 27 -9.74 10.13 9.59
N GLU A 28 -9.26 8.91 9.42
CA GLU A 28 -10.11 7.73 9.24
C GLU A 28 -9.87 6.76 10.39
N LEU A 29 -10.70 6.87 11.44
CA LEU A 29 -10.65 6.04 12.64
C LEU A 29 -11.18 4.62 12.45
N ASN A 30 -11.76 4.32 11.28
CA ASN A 30 -12.22 2.99 10.95
C ASN A 30 -11.08 2.21 10.26
N PRO A 31 -10.46 1.20 10.92
CA PRO A 31 -9.31 0.50 10.37
C PRO A 31 -9.64 -0.24 9.07
N ARG A 32 -10.86 -0.78 8.91
CA ARG A 32 -11.23 -1.47 7.66
C ARG A 32 -11.29 -0.50 6.48
N ARG A 33 -11.82 0.71 6.70
CA ARG A 33 -11.94 1.73 5.66
C ARG A 33 -10.58 2.29 5.27
N PHE A 34 -9.72 2.55 6.26
CA PHE A 34 -8.32 2.92 6.01
C PHE A 34 -7.59 1.86 5.20
N ALA A 35 -7.71 0.58 5.58
CA ALA A 35 -7.04 -0.52 4.87
C ALA A 35 -7.39 -0.57 3.38
N HIS A 36 -8.67 -0.38 3.07
CA HIS A 36 -9.16 -0.38 1.70
C HIS A 36 -8.60 0.82 0.90
N GLY A 37 -8.68 2.03 1.46
CA GLY A 37 -8.14 3.23 0.83
C GLY A 37 -6.62 3.15 0.63
N TRP A 38 -5.90 2.65 1.64
CA TRP A 38 -4.45 2.45 1.58
C TRP A 38 -4.06 1.47 0.47
N ARG A 39 -4.79 0.36 0.33
CA ARG A 39 -4.55 -0.62 -0.74
C ARG A 39 -4.74 -0.02 -2.12
N ILE A 40 -5.76 0.83 -2.31
CA ILE A 40 -5.97 1.54 -3.58
C ILE A 40 -4.82 2.50 -3.87
N GLN A 41 -4.38 3.29 -2.89
CA GLN A 41 -3.23 4.17 -3.07
C GLN A 41 -1.95 3.41 -3.40
N LEU A 42 -1.72 2.26 -2.76
CA LEU A 42 -0.57 1.41 -3.06
C LEU A 42 -0.61 0.95 -4.52
N LEU A 43 -1.76 0.48 -4.99
CA LEU A 43 -1.95 0.08 -6.38
C LEU A 43 -1.71 1.25 -7.34
N LYS A 44 -2.22 2.45 -7.05
CA LYS A 44 -1.94 3.65 -7.85
C LYS A 44 -0.45 3.97 -7.94
N ARG A 45 0.28 3.89 -6.81
CA ARG A 45 1.74 4.12 -6.79
C ARG A 45 2.49 3.08 -7.62
N CYS A 46 2.12 1.80 -7.52
CA CYS A 46 2.69 0.75 -8.34
C CYS A 46 2.33 0.92 -9.82
N TRP A 47 1.14 1.43 -10.11
CA TRP A 47 0.70 1.69 -11.48
C TRP A 47 1.49 2.82 -12.14
N THR A 48 1.87 3.86 -11.38
CA THR A 48 2.73 4.94 -11.88
C THR A 48 4.19 4.52 -12.03
N LYS A 49 4.62 3.42 -11.42
CA LYS A 49 5.99 2.92 -11.61
C LYS A 49 6.10 2.24 -12.97
N GLU A 50 7.10 2.63 -13.74
CA GLU A 50 7.45 1.92 -14.97
C GLU A 50 7.77 0.46 -14.65
N CYS A 51 7.26 -0.45 -15.49
CA CYS A 51 7.53 -1.87 -15.33
C CYS A 51 9.00 -2.15 -15.63
N ASP A 52 9.79 -2.38 -14.57
CA ASP A 52 11.20 -2.83 -14.65
C ASP A 52 11.36 -4.26 -15.25
N ALA A 53 10.28 -4.86 -15.74
CA ALA A 53 10.34 -6.08 -16.52
C ALA A 53 10.90 -5.79 -17.92
N LYS A 54 12.15 -5.33 -17.98
CA LYS A 54 12.98 -5.48 -19.18
C LYS A 54 13.15 -6.97 -19.37
N GLY A 55 12.45 -7.54 -20.35
CA GLY A 55 12.67 -8.92 -20.78
C GLY A 55 14.16 -9.10 -21.12
N PRO A 56 14.70 -10.33 -20.97
CA PRO A 56 16.10 -10.57 -21.34
C PRO A 56 16.30 -10.12 -22.78
N GLN A 57 17.19 -9.14 -22.98
CA GLN A 57 17.64 -8.72 -24.32
C GLN A 57 18.25 -9.95 -24.99
N GLN A 58 17.53 -10.53 -25.95
CA GLN A 58 18.07 -11.57 -26.82
C GLN A 58 18.95 -10.87 -27.85
N TYR A 59 20.26 -11.15 -27.78
CA TYR A 59 21.27 -10.74 -28.76
C TYR A 59 21.43 -11.84 -29.82
#